data_AF-A0A1T4L0I3-F1
#
_entry.id   AF-A0A1T4L0I3-F1
#
_cell.length_a   1.000
_cell.length_b   1.000
_cell.length_c   1.000
_cell.angle_alpha   90.00
_cell.angle_beta   90.00
_cell.angle_gamma   90.00
#
_symmetry.space_group_name_H-M   'P 1'
#
loop_
_entity.id
_entity.type
_entity.pdbx_description
1 polymer ?
#
loop_
_entity_poly.entity_id
_entity_poly.type
_entity_poly.pdbx_seq_one_letter_code
_entity_poly.pdbx_strand_id
1 'polypeptide(L)'
;MIRPLLISLIALVTLCGQAGAQYASNSPYGKPERRDPIFLRFPEMAQRYWVNTETMAASHKSVAVPMPRQCAFVYADSYTRGQMSEREVQDTALSTCNRKLAELGPLGENYNINCQCKVVISDDKYVVPRDSMPEQAYGPASIFYRDGQGNIARLNGSARYGALIGHDRSVTFSIDNVNAEPVCEGTFTNEAPNSGRFSLSCFNGKFGGNGNYESRTGAPNDHIVARGQNRNGQPIVMVIGLPAQLATNTYGGI
;
A
#
# COMPACT_ATOMS: atom_id res chain seq x y z
N MET A 1 20.60 -52.35 -43.27
CA MET A 1 20.34 -52.31 -41.81
C MET A 1 21.42 -51.42 -41.19
N ILE A 2 21.24 -50.28 -40.50
CA ILE A 2 20.14 -49.51 -39.90
C ILE A 2 20.67 -48.05 -39.80
N ARG A 3 19.83 -47.03 -40.11
CA ARG A 3 19.93 -45.58 -39.73
C ARG A 3 19.39 -45.43 -38.28
N PRO A 4 19.42 -44.27 -37.58
CA PRO A 4 20.20 -43.00 -37.67
C PRO A 4 20.64 -42.51 -36.26
N LEU A 5 21.23 -41.30 -36.09
CA LEU A 5 20.67 -40.21 -35.26
C LEU A 5 21.57 -38.96 -35.18
N LEU A 6 20.96 -37.82 -35.51
CA LEU A 6 21.37 -36.47 -35.14
C LEU A 6 21.33 -36.29 -33.62
N ILE A 7 22.29 -35.53 -33.07
CA ILE A 7 22.09 -34.84 -31.79
C ILE A 7 22.43 -33.36 -32.01
N SER A 8 21.38 -32.56 -32.11
CA SER A 8 21.42 -31.10 -32.08
C SER A 8 21.61 -30.64 -30.62
N LEU A 9 22.68 -29.89 -30.35
CA LEU A 9 22.88 -29.21 -29.08
C LEU A 9 21.98 -27.95 -29.03
N ILE A 10 20.89 -28.03 -28.27
CA ILE A 10 20.08 -26.87 -27.88
C ILE A 10 20.70 -26.32 -26.59
N ALA A 11 21.38 -25.17 -26.69
CA ALA A 11 21.75 -24.40 -25.52
C ALA A 11 20.49 -23.74 -24.95
N LEU A 12 19.97 -24.31 -23.86
CA LEU A 12 18.89 -23.71 -23.07
C LEU A 12 19.45 -22.49 -22.33
N VAL A 13 19.15 -21.28 -22.80
CA VAL A 13 19.36 -20.06 -22.02
C VAL A 13 18.25 -20.00 -20.98
N THR A 14 18.50 -20.53 -19.78
CA THR A 14 17.65 -20.27 -18.62
C THR A 14 17.91 -18.84 -18.14
N LEU A 15 17.10 -17.90 -18.63
CA LEU A 15 16.86 -16.62 -17.96
C LEU A 15 16.08 -16.90 -16.66
N CYS A 16 16.78 -17.38 -15.63
CA CYS A 16 16.29 -17.20 -14.28
C CYS A 16 16.43 -15.71 -13.96
N GLY A 17 15.32 -14.98 -14.01
CA GLY A 17 15.20 -13.67 -13.42
C GLY A 17 15.47 -13.79 -11.92
N GLN A 18 16.73 -13.68 -11.53
CA GLN A 18 17.08 -13.41 -10.15
C GLN A 18 16.47 -12.05 -9.84
N ALA A 19 15.40 -12.05 -9.04
CA ALA A 19 15.10 -10.91 -8.18
C ALA A 19 16.25 -10.81 -7.18
N GLY A 20 17.40 -10.32 -7.65
CA GLY A 20 18.62 -10.21 -6.89
C GLY A 20 18.44 -9.15 -5.82
N ALA A 21 18.73 -9.52 -4.58
CA ALA A 21 19.09 -8.60 -3.53
C ALA A 21 20.07 -7.55 -4.09
N GLN A 22 19.62 -6.30 -4.23
CA GLN A 22 20.48 -5.18 -4.61
C GLN A 22 21.10 -4.63 -3.34
N TYR A 23 22.42 -4.78 -3.21
CA TYR A 23 23.18 -4.29 -2.06
C TYR A 23 23.11 -2.76 -1.95
N ALA A 24 22.95 -2.26 -0.73
CA ALA A 24 22.90 -0.84 -0.45
C ALA A 24 24.16 -0.11 -0.93
N SER A 25 25.34 -0.74 -0.80
CA SER A 25 26.63 -0.17 -1.20
C SER A 25 26.63 0.41 -2.62
N ASN A 26 25.86 -0.17 -3.55
CA ASN A 26 25.87 0.16 -4.97
C ASN A 26 24.64 0.93 -5.48
N SER A 27 23.73 1.36 -4.61
CA SER A 27 22.51 1.99 -5.10
C SER A 27 22.69 3.44 -5.60
N PRO A 28 22.21 3.77 -6.81
CA PRO A 28 22.20 5.14 -7.34
C PRO A 28 20.96 5.96 -6.93
N TYR A 29 19.98 5.38 -6.23
CA TYR A 29 18.64 5.98 -6.05
C TYR A 29 18.49 6.94 -4.87
N GLY A 30 19.59 7.24 -4.17
CA GLY A 30 19.62 8.16 -3.05
C GLY A 30 19.19 7.54 -1.72
N LYS A 31 18.96 8.40 -0.73
CA LYS A 31 18.63 8.03 0.65
C LYS A 31 17.14 8.26 0.95
N PRO A 32 16.55 7.46 1.85
CA PRO A 32 15.22 7.74 2.38
C PRO A 32 15.23 8.99 3.24
N GLU A 33 14.16 9.78 3.12
CA GLU A 33 13.87 10.93 3.96
C GLU A 33 12.58 10.68 4.74
N ARG A 34 12.49 11.20 5.97
CA ARG A 34 11.30 11.02 6.83
C ARG A 34 9.99 11.49 6.17
N ARG A 35 10.06 12.42 5.22
CA ARG A 35 8.91 12.97 4.50
C ARG A 35 8.56 12.19 3.22
N ASP A 36 9.32 11.15 2.86
CA ASP A 36 9.01 10.37 1.67
C ASP A 36 7.64 9.67 1.78
N PRO A 37 6.86 9.56 0.69
CA PRO A 37 5.47 9.09 0.74
C PRO A 37 5.28 7.71 1.36
N ILE A 38 6.27 6.81 1.25
CA ILE A 38 6.24 5.50 1.90
C ILE A 38 6.18 5.59 3.42
N PHE A 39 6.88 6.55 4.04
CA PHE A 39 6.83 6.76 5.49
C PHE A 39 5.56 7.49 5.91
N LEU A 40 5.00 8.33 5.04
CA LEU A 40 3.70 8.94 5.28
C LEU A 40 2.59 7.88 5.28
N ARG A 41 2.69 6.90 4.38
CA ARG A 41 1.73 5.79 4.32
C ARG A 41 1.76 4.88 5.55
N PHE A 42 2.94 4.69 6.15
CA PHE A 42 3.16 3.78 7.27
C PHE A 42 3.77 4.52 8.47
N PRO A 43 2.98 5.27 9.27
CA PRO A 43 3.49 6.05 10.39
C PRO A 43 4.24 5.23 11.44
N GLU A 44 3.79 4.00 11.71
CA GLU A 44 4.52 3.08 12.60
C GLU A 44 5.89 2.70 12.06
N MET A 45 5.99 2.44 10.75
CA MET A 45 7.26 2.21 10.09
C MET A 45 8.17 3.43 10.24
N ALA A 46 7.63 4.63 10.01
CA ALA A 46 8.38 5.87 10.17
C ALA A 46 8.89 6.06 11.60
N GLN A 47 8.06 5.75 12.60
CA GLN A 47 8.43 5.80 14.01
C GLN A 47 9.55 4.80 14.34
N ARG A 48 9.44 3.55 13.88
CA ARG A 48 10.50 2.55 14.05
C ARG A 48 11.77 2.93 13.29
N TYR A 49 11.66 3.42 12.07
CA TYR A 49 12.82 3.71 11.24
C TYR A 49 13.63 4.91 11.75
N TRP A 50 12.95 5.97 12.19
CA TRP A 50 13.58 7.28 12.46
C TRP A 50 13.67 7.67 13.93
N VAL A 51 12.86 7.10 14.82
CA VAL A 51 12.72 7.58 16.20
C VAL A 51 13.14 6.54 17.23
N ASN A 52 12.86 5.26 16.97
CA ASN A 52 13.24 4.21 17.90
C ASN A 52 14.78 4.08 17.95
N THR A 53 15.36 4.28 19.14
CA THR A 53 16.80 4.25 19.36
C THR A 53 17.41 2.89 19.04
N GLU A 54 16.65 1.81 19.22
CA GLU A 54 17.13 0.45 19.02
C GLU A 54 17.40 0.10 17.57
N THR A 55 16.53 0.59 16.69
CA THR A 55 16.58 0.42 15.24
C THR A 55 17.44 1.50 14.59
N MET A 56 17.56 2.70 15.18
CA MET A 56 18.52 3.72 14.73
C MET A 56 19.96 3.22 14.83
N ALA A 57 20.29 2.49 15.90
CA ALA A 57 21.60 1.89 16.14
C ALA A 57 21.80 0.53 15.43
N ALA A 58 20.87 0.12 14.56
CA ALA A 58 21.01 -1.12 13.80
C ALA A 58 22.15 -1.01 12.78
N SER A 59 22.94 -2.08 12.67
CA SER A 59 24.02 -2.20 11.69
C SER A 59 23.50 -2.47 10.29
N HIS A 60 22.38 -3.21 10.18
CA HIS A 60 21.65 -3.37 8.93
C HIS A 60 20.16 -3.11 9.11
N LYS A 61 19.55 -2.52 8.08
CA LYS A 61 18.14 -2.14 8.04
C LYS A 61 17.56 -2.46 6.67
N SER A 62 16.38 -3.07 6.63
CA SER A 62 15.69 -3.33 5.38
C SER A 62 14.21 -3.04 5.49
N VAL A 63 13.63 -2.47 4.43
CA VAL A 63 12.19 -2.29 4.26
C VAL A 63 11.77 -2.94 2.96
N ALA A 64 10.74 -3.78 3.04
CA ALA A 64 10.09 -4.39 1.89
C ALA A 64 8.62 -3.97 1.80
N VAL A 65 8.17 -3.69 0.57
CA VAL A 65 6.77 -3.41 0.24
C VAL A 65 6.36 -4.15 -1.04
N PRO A 66 5.08 -4.47 -1.22
CA PRO A 66 4.59 -4.98 -2.48
C PRO A 66 4.65 -3.92 -3.56
N MET A 67 5.10 -4.34 -4.75
CA MET A 67 5.25 -3.52 -5.95
C MET A 67 4.38 -4.11 -7.07
N PRO A 68 3.93 -3.31 -8.06
CA PRO A 68 4.19 -1.88 -8.27
C PRO A 68 3.49 -0.97 -7.25
N ARG A 69 3.68 0.36 -7.33
CA ARG A 69 3.20 1.35 -6.33
C ARG A 69 1.75 1.19 -5.84
N GLN A 70 0.85 0.67 -6.69
CA GLN A 70 -0.55 0.38 -6.35
C GLN A 70 -0.69 -0.71 -5.27
N CYS A 71 0.32 -1.59 -5.13
CA CYS A 71 0.37 -2.67 -4.16
C CYS A 71 0.98 -2.27 -2.81
N ALA A 72 1.45 -1.03 -2.65
CA ALA A 72 2.11 -0.58 -1.42
C ALA A 72 1.11 -0.28 -0.28
N PHE A 73 0.25 -1.25 0.06
CA PHE A 73 -0.72 -1.16 1.14
C PHE A 73 -0.28 -1.86 2.42
N VAL A 74 0.74 -2.73 2.34
CA VAL A 74 1.39 -3.37 3.48
C VAL A 74 2.90 -3.18 3.39
N TYR A 75 3.59 -3.32 4.51
CA TYR A 75 5.04 -3.28 4.57
C TYR A 75 5.57 -4.32 5.57
N ALA A 76 6.85 -4.62 5.44
CA ALA A 76 7.64 -5.27 6.48
C ALA A 76 9.01 -4.62 6.56
N ASP A 77 9.53 -4.50 7.77
CA ASP A 77 10.85 -3.99 8.07
C ASP A 77 11.61 -5.00 8.94
N SER A 78 12.94 -4.97 8.83
CA SER A 78 13.84 -5.80 9.64
C SER A 78 15.10 -5.02 9.98
N TYR A 79 15.61 -5.22 11.19
CA TYR A 79 16.74 -4.50 11.76
C TYR A 79 17.60 -5.46 12.58
N THR A 80 18.92 -5.31 12.54
CA THR A 80 19.87 -6.12 13.32
C THR A 80 20.99 -5.27 13.91
N ARG A 81 21.60 -5.69 15.01
CA ARG A 81 22.81 -5.05 15.60
C ARG A 81 24.04 -5.96 15.43
N GLY A 82 24.21 -6.48 14.22
CA GLY A 82 25.36 -7.31 13.84
C GLY A 82 25.17 -8.81 14.03
N GLN A 83 23.97 -9.28 14.40
CA GLN A 83 23.67 -10.71 14.49
C GLN A 83 23.38 -11.33 13.12
N MET A 84 22.99 -10.50 12.14
CA MET A 84 22.62 -10.91 10.79
C MET A 84 23.39 -10.08 9.77
N SER A 85 23.73 -10.67 8.64
CA SER A 85 24.25 -9.97 7.46
C SER A 85 23.17 -9.11 6.80
N GLU A 86 23.57 -8.13 5.97
CA GLU A 86 22.64 -7.33 5.15
C GLU A 86 21.62 -8.22 4.42
N ARG A 87 22.10 -9.32 3.82
CA ARG A 87 21.26 -10.23 3.03
C ARG A 87 20.22 -10.94 3.89
N GLU A 88 20.60 -11.43 5.06
CA GLU A 88 19.65 -12.09 5.97
C GLU A 88 18.57 -11.12 6.46
N VAL A 89 18.91 -9.86 6.69
CA VAL A 89 17.95 -8.81 7.06
C VAL A 89 16.99 -8.52 5.90
N GLN A 90 17.51 -8.42 4.67
CA GLN A 90 16.69 -8.28 3.46
C GLN A 90 15.74 -9.47 3.26
N ASP A 91 16.24 -10.70 3.35
CA ASP A 91 15.44 -11.91 3.16
C ASP A 91 14.33 -12.02 4.22
N THR A 92 14.62 -11.60 5.46
CA THR A 92 13.64 -11.55 6.56
C THR A 92 12.52 -10.54 6.29
N ALA A 93 12.87 -9.31 5.87
CA ALA A 93 11.89 -8.30 5.50
C ALA A 93 11.03 -8.77 4.32
N LEU A 94 11.67 -9.33 3.28
CA LEU A 94 11.00 -9.83 2.08
C LEU A 94 10.04 -10.98 2.38
N SER A 95 10.49 -11.98 3.14
CA SER A 95 9.68 -13.12 3.57
C SER A 95 8.47 -12.67 4.38
N THR A 96 8.68 -11.77 5.35
CA THR A 96 7.59 -11.23 6.18
C THR A 96 6.59 -10.44 5.35
N CYS A 97 7.04 -9.63 4.39
CA CYS A 97 6.17 -8.91 3.47
C CYS A 97 5.31 -9.88 2.63
N ASN A 98 5.93 -10.90 2.03
CA ASN A 98 5.21 -11.87 1.20
C ASN A 98 4.17 -12.66 2.02
N ARG A 99 4.51 -13.05 3.26
CA ARG A 99 3.57 -13.69 4.18
C ARG A 99 2.36 -12.79 4.46
N LYS A 100 2.59 -11.54 4.85
CA LYS A 100 1.49 -10.58 5.10
C LYS A 100 0.64 -10.35 3.86
N LEU A 101 1.27 -10.23 2.68
CA LEU A 101 0.56 -10.06 1.41
C LEU A 101 -0.35 -11.26 1.10
N ALA A 102 0.14 -12.48 1.35
CA ALA A 102 -0.65 -13.70 1.18
C ALA A 102 -1.81 -13.80 2.20
N GLU A 103 -1.58 -13.40 3.46
CA GLU A 103 -2.59 -13.39 4.52
C GLU A 103 -3.71 -12.36 4.25
N LEU A 104 -3.36 -11.18 3.74
CA LEU A 104 -4.32 -10.11 3.46
C LEU A 104 -5.13 -10.32 2.17
N GLY A 105 -4.60 -11.13 1.25
CA GLY A 105 -5.22 -11.36 -0.05
C GLY A 105 -5.00 -10.21 -1.05
N PRO A 106 -5.51 -10.36 -2.29
CA PRO A 106 -5.29 -9.40 -3.36
C PRO A 106 -5.97 -8.06 -3.06
N LEU A 107 -5.41 -6.96 -3.61
CA LEU A 107 -5.91 -5.58 -3.49
C LEU A 107 -7.45 -5.42 -3.66
N GLY A 108 -8.09 -6.34 -4.38
CA GLY A 108 -9.53 -6.47 -4.51
C GLY A 108 -9.93 -7.41 -5.65
N GLU A 109 -11.23 -7.53 -5.87
CA GLU A 109 -11.78 -8.14 -7.09
C GLU A 109 -11.37 -7.26 -8.28
N ASN A 110 -10.61 -7.82 -9.23
CA ASN A 110 -10.26 -7.22 -10.53
C ASN A 110 -9.01 -6.34 -10.65
N TYR A 111 -8.06 -6.38 -9.71
CA TYR A 111 -6.72 -5.87 -10.00
C TYR A 111 -5.89 -7.03 -10.57
N ASN A 112 -5.83 -7.16 -11.90
CA ASN A 112 -4.87 -8.04 -12.59
C ASN A 112 -3.41 -7.56 -12.43
N ILE A 113 -3.09 -6.98 -11.26
CA ILE A 113 -1.78 -6.46 -10.90
C ILE A 113 -1.07 -7.54 -10.11
N ASN A 114 0.02 -8.05 -10.67
CA ASN A 114 0.89 -8.99 -9.97
C ASN A 114 1.66 -8.26 -8.87
N CYS A 115 1.11 -8.27 -7.66
CA CYS A 115 1.76 -7.69 -6.48
C CYS A 115 2.84 -8.65 -5.96
N GLN A 116 4.09 -8.20 -5.94
CA GLN A 116 5.21 -8.96 -5.36
C GLN A 116 6.01 -8.06 -4.44
N CYS A 117 6.36 -8.57 -3.26
CA CYS A 117 7.23 -7.82 -2.37
C CYS A 117 8.62 -7.65 -2.96
N LYS A 118 9.17 -6.45 -2.80
CA LYS A 118 10.56 -6.14 -3.09
C LYS A 118 11.14 -5.37 -1.91
N VAL A 119 12.42 -5.59 -1.63
CA VAL A 119 13.17 -4.68 -0.77
C VAL A 119 13.29 -3.35 -1.50
N VAL A 120 12.89 -2.27 -0.84
CA VAL A 120 12.90 -0.91 -1.41
C VAL A 120 13.89 0.00 -0.71
N ILE A 121 14.21 -0.29 0.55
CA ILE A 121 15.26 0.38 1.32
C ILE A 121 16.17 -0.69 1.91
N SER A 122 17.48 -0.53 1.75
CA SER A 122 18.52 -1.31 2.42
C SER A 122 19.59 -0.35 2.93
N ASP A 123 19.99 -0.48 4.20
CA ASP A 123 21.04 0.30 4.87
C ASP A 123 21.02 1.79 4.51
N ASP A 124 19.88 2.44 4.78
CA ASP A 124 19.66 3.87 4.57
C ASP A 124 19.83 4.33 3.11
N LYS A 125 19.57 3.45 2.15
CA LYS A 125 19.52 3.75 0.71
C LYS A 125 18.31 3.13 0.07
N TYR A 126 17.67 3.85 -0.84
CA TYR A 126 16.70 3.25 -1.75
C TYR A 126 17.40 2.25 -2.64
N VAL A 127 16.88 1.04 -2.84
CA VAL A 127 17.46 0.04 -3.76
C VAL A 127 16.62 -0.17 -5.01
N VAL A 128 15.50 0.54 -5.13
CA VAL A 128 14.66 0.60 -6.34
C VAL A 128 14.55 2.06 -6.83
N PRO A 129 14.25 2.29 -8.11
CA PRO A 129 14.01 3.64 -8.64
C PRO A 129 12.91 4.37 -7.86
N ARG A 130 13.12 5.66 -7.53
CA ARG A 130 12.15 6.44 -6.73
C ARG A 130 10.81 6.65 -7.45
N ASP A 131 10.82 6.72 -8.77
CA ASP A 131 9.63 6.80 -9.62
C ASP A 131 8.81 5.50 -9.63
N SER A 132 9.42 4.36 -9.26
CA SER A 132 8.70 3.10 -9.06
C SER A 132 7.97 3.04 -7.70
N MET A 133 8.33 3.93 -6.77
CA MET A 133 7.74 4.03 -5.44
C MET A 133 6.42 4.82 -5.45
N PRO A 134 5.59 4.68 -4.41
CA PRO A 134 4.44 5.57 -4.23
C PRO A 134 4.89 7.04 -4.17
N GLU A 135 4.34 7.88 -5.04
CA GLU A 135 4.58 9.35 -5.04
C GLU A 135 3.70 10.10 -4.03
N GLN A 136 2.64 9.44 -3.57
CA GLN A 136 1.66 9.93 -2.60
C GLN A 136 1.35 8.78 -1.63
N ALA A 137 0.57 9.03 -0.58
CA ALA A 137 0.00 7.91 0.14
C ALA A 137 -1.01 7.23 -0.78
N TYR A 138 -0.72 5.97 -1.13
CA TYR A 138 -1.58 5.12 -1.95
C TYR A 138 -2.16 3.99 -1.09
N GLY A 139 -3.40 3.61 -1.36
CA GLY A 139 -3.96 2.40 -0.77
C GLY A 139 -5.23 1.93 -1.47
N PRO A 140 -5.57 0.64 -1.36
CA PRO A 140 -6.86 0.14 -1.82
C PRO A 140 -7.99 0.90 -1.14
N ALA A 141 -9.01 1.23 -1.90
CA ALA A 141 -10.19 1.93 -1.43
C ALA A 141 -11.44 1.09 -1.75
N SER A 142 -12.38 1.05 -0.82
CA SER A 142 -13.71 0.48 -1.02
C SER A 142 -14.75 1.44 -0.49
N ILE A 143 -15.76 1.78 -1.29
CA ILE A 143 -16.89 2.61 -0.91
C ILE A 143 -18.14 1.76 -1.00
N PHE A 144 -18.85 1.65 0.11
CA PHE A 144 -20.16 1.02 0.23
C PHE A 144 -21.18 2.14 0.39
N TYR A 145 -22.24 2.09 -0.41
CA TYR A 145 -23.30 3.10 -0.35
C TYR A 145 -24.64 2.53 -0.82
N ARG A 146 -25.74 3.20 -0.50
CA ARG A 146 -27.02 2.92 -1.17
C ARG A 146 -27.18 3.81 -2.39
N ASP A 147 -27.54 3.21 -3.51
CA ASP A 147 -27.85 3.95 -4.73
C ASP A 147 -29.22 4.67 -4.61
N GLY A 148 -29.60 5.40 -5.66
CA GLY A 148 -30.87 6.12 -5.72
C GLY A 148 -32.11 5.22 -5.66
N GLN A 149 -31.96 3.91 -5.85
CA GLN A 149 -33.02 2.90 -5.74
C GLN A 149 -33.03 2.21 -4.36
N GLY A 150 -32.04 2.51 -3.51
CA GLY A 150 -31.89 1.92 -2.18
C GLY A 150 -31.07 0.62 -2.15
N ASN A 151 -30.56 0.16 -3.29
CA ASN A 151 -29.72 -1.03 -3.37
C ASN A 151 -28.33 -0.73 -2.81
N ILE A 152 -27.70 -1.72 -2.17
CA ILE A 152 -26.30 -1.62 -1.76
C ILE A 152 -25.44 -1.71 -3.01
N ALA A 153 -24.68 -0.65 -3.26
CA ALA A 153 -23.69 -0.54 -4.30
C ALA A 153 -22.28 -0.46 -3.69
N ARG A 154 -21.30 -0.90 -4.47
CA ARG A 154 -19.89 -0.96 -4.09
C ARG A 154 -19.02 -0.38 -5.19
N LEU A 155 -18.10 0.49 -4.80
CA LEU A 155 -17.03 1.00 -5.65
C LEU A 155 -15.69 0.58 -5.07
N ASN A 156 -14.87 -0.10 -5.86
CA ASN A 156 -13.49 -0.43 -5.49
C ASN A 156 -12.53 0.41 -6.32
N GLY A 157 -11.45 0.85 -5.69
CA GLY A 157 -10.47 1.72 -6.34
C GLY A 157 -9.13 1.78 -5.60
N SER A 158 -8.31 2.74 -6.00
CA SER A 158 -7.08 3.12 -5.33
C SER A 158 -7.21 4.57 -4.86
N ALA A 159 -7.10 4.81 -3.56
CA ALA A 159 -7.04 6.16 -3.01
C ALA A 159 -5.63 6.73 -3.14
N ARG A 160 -5.57 8.04 -3.40
CA ARG A 160 -4.37 8.87 -3.45
C ARG A 160 -4.57 10.09 -2.57
N TYR A 161 -3.60 10.41 -1.72
CA TYR A 161 -3.61 11.65 -0.97
C TYR A 161 -2.19 12.15 -0.68
N GLY A 162 -2.01 13.46 -0.79
CA GLY A 162 -0.69 14.10 -0.76
C GLY A 162 -0.16 14.43 0.63
N ALA A 163 -0.89 14.12 1.69
CA ALA A 163 -0.62 14.60 3.04
C ALA A 163 -0.98 13.57 4.12
N LEU A 164 -0.39 13.74 5.30
CA LEU A 164 -0.62 12.85 6.44
C LEU A 164 -1.95 13.16 7.11
N ILE A 165 -2.89 12.24 6.97
CA ILE A 165 -4.14 12.26 7.75
C ILE A 165 -3.75 12.13 9.23
N GLY A 166 -4.22 13.07 10.06
CA GLY A 166 -3.82 13.20 11.47
C GLY A 166 -2.73 14.25 11.76
N HIS A 167 -1.97 14.70 10.76
CA HIS A 167 -0.96 15.76 10.91
C HIS A 167 -1.42 17.08 10.28
N ASP A 168 -1.76 17.06 8.99
CA ASP A 168 -2.11 18.27 8.25
C ASP A 168 -3.58 18.59 8.45
N ARG A 169 -3.90 19.86 8.79
CA ARG A 169 -5.28 20.28 9.15
C ARG A 169 -6.35 19.79 8.17
N SER A 170 -6.02 19.73 6.88
CA SER A 170 -6.89 19.24 5.84
C SER A 170 -6.07 18.51 4.77
N VAL A 171 -6.57 17.36 4.33
CA VAL A 171 -5.94 16.46 3.37
C VAL A 171 -6.91 16.15 2.25
N THR A 172 -6.61 16.60 1.04
CA THR A 172 -7.37 16.23 -0.16
C THR A 172 -7.00 14.81 -0.61
N PHE A 173 -8.00 14.07 -1.09
CA PHE A 173 -7.78 12.75 -1.66
C PHE A 173 -8.54 12.58 -2.98
N SER A 174 -8.04 11.71 -3.85
CA SER A 174 -8.75 11.18 -5.01
C SER A 174 -8.84 9.67 -4.95
N ILE A 175 -9.83 9.09 -5.63
CA ILE A 175 -9.99 7.65 -5.80
C ILE A 175 -10.11 7.37 -7.29
N ASP A 176 -9.19 6.55 -7.79
CA ASP A 176 -9.22 6.03 -9.14
C ASP A 176 -9.88 4.65 -9.12
N ASN A 177 -10.69 4.31 -10.12
CA ASN A 177 -11.29 2.98 -10.25
C ASN A 177 -10.24 1.94 -10.71
N VAL A 178 -10.68 0.70 -10.91
CA VAL A 178 -9.83 -0.41 -11.38
C VAL A 178 -9.19 -0.17 -12.76
N ASN A 179 -9.74 0.75 -13.57
CA ASN A 179 -9.21 1.14 -14.87
C ASN A 179 -8.28 2.38 -14.80
N ALA A 180 -7.91 2.80 -13.58
CA ALA A 180 -7.15 4.02 -13.32
C ALA A 180 -7.84 5.32 -13.78
N GLU A 181 -9.18 5.32 -13.82
CA GLU A 181 -9.98 6.52 -14.11
C GLU A 181 -10.38 7.19 -12.79
N PRO A 182 -10.21 8.51 -12.63
CA PRO A 182 -10.61 9.22 -11.44
C PRO A 182 -12.15 9.18 -11.30
N VAL A 183 -12.63 8.61 -10.20
CA VAL A 183 -14.06 8.43 -9.94
C VAL A 183 -14.57 9.24 -8.75
N CYS A 184 -13.72 9.48 -7.75
CA CYS A 184 -14.08 10.31 -6.62
C CYS A 184 -12.96 11.26 -6.20
N GLU A 185 -13.34 12.36 -5.59
CA GLU A 185 -12.48 13.29 -4.88
C GLU A 185 -13.10 13.65 -3.54
N GLY A 186 -12.26 14.11 -2.60
CA GLY A 186 -12.74 14.46 -1.29
C GLY A 186 -11.70 15.13 -0.42
N THR A 187 -12.08 15.35 0.83
CA THR A 187 -11.23 15.99 1.82
C THR A 187 -11.44 15.38 3.18
N PHE A 188 -10.36 15.04 3.86
CA PHE A 188 -10.32 14.79 5.30
C PHE A 188 -9.95 16.09 6.02
N THR A 189 -10.64 16.39 7.11
CA THR A 189 -10.35 17.51 8.00
C THR A 189 -10.09 16.94 9.38
N ASN A 190 -8.85 17.05 9.86
CA ASN A 190 -8.48 16.48 11.16
C ASN A 190 -9.12 17.29 12.28
N GLU A 191 -9.75 16.60 13.22
CA GLU A 191 -10.24 17.19 14.49
C GLU A 191 -9.47 16.63 15.69
N ALA A 192 -8.88 15.44 15.54
CA ALA A 192 -7.97 14.80 16.47
C ALA A 192 -6.88 14.02 15.69
N PRO A 193 -5.82 13.49 16.36
CA PRO A 193 -4.73 12.79 15.67
C PRO A 193 -5.17 11.61 14.80
N ASN A 194 -6.23 10.90 15.18
CA ASN A 194 -6.70 9.70 14.48
C ASN A 194 -8.15 9.82 13.99
N SER A 195 -8.76 11.01 14.03
CA SER A 195 -10.16 11.18 13.62
C SER A 195 -10.47 12.60 13.19
N GLY A 196 -11.60 12.73 12.51
CA GLY A 196 -12.11 14.02 12.09
C GLY A 196 -13.26 13.86 11.13
N ARG A 197 -13.42 14.82 10.23
CA ARG A 197 -14.51 14.86 9.26
C ARG A 197 -14.02 14.53 7.87
N PHE A 198 -14.91 13.95 7.05
CA PHE A 198 -14.64 13.77 5.64
C PHE A 198 -15.77 14.35 4.78
N SER A 199 -15.41 14.67 3.55
CA SER A 199 -16.33 14.93 2.45
C SER A 199 -15.88 14.13 1.22
N LEU A 200 -16.84 13.73 0.40
CA LEU A 200 -16.65 12.90 -0.77
C LEU A 200 -17.61 13.36 -1.87
N SER A 201 -17.10 13.43 -3.10
CA SER A 201 -17.84 13.66 -4.33
C SER A 201 -17.38 12.64 -5.36
N CYS A 202 -18.30 11.91 -5.98
CA CYS A 202 -18.02 10.91 -6.99
C CYS A 202 -18.83 11.16 -8.27
N PHE A 203 -18.30 10.66 -9.38
CA PHE A 203 -18.93 10.71 -10.71
C PHE A 203 -19.34 12.13 -11.11
N ASN A 204 -18.43 13.09 -10.94
CA ASN A 204 -18.65 14.52 -11.17
C ASN A 204 -19.83 15.08 -10.36
N GLY A 205 -19.92 14.71 -9.08
CA GLY A 205 -20.91 15.24 -8.13
C GLY A 205 -22.28 14.58 -8.17
N LYS A 206 -22.48 13.53 -8.99
CA LYS A 206 -23.74 12.75 -9.01
C LYS A 206 -23.97 11.97 -7.73
N PHE A 207 -22.90 11.58 -7.05
CA PHE A 207 -22.94 10.95 -5.75
C PHE A 207 -21.98 11.69 -4.82
N GLY A 208 -22.34 11.83 -3.56
CA GLY A 208 -21.47 12.46 -2.59
C GLY A 208 -22.02 12.33 -1.18
N GLY A 209 -21.16 12.60 -0.22
CA GLY A 209 -21.51 12.50 1.19
C GLY A 209 -20.46 13.09 2.09
N ASN A 210 -20.80 13.15 3.36
CA ASN A 210 -19.93 13.64 4.41
C ASN A 210 -20.21 12.90 5.71
N GLY A 211 -19.28 13.01 6.65
CA GLY A 211 -19.39 12.38 7.96
C GLY A 211 -18.08 12.44 8.70
N ASN A 212 -17.83 11.40 9.49
CA ASN A 212 -16.62 11.29 10.30
C ASN A 212 -15.73 10.18 9.77
N TYR A 213 -14.42 10.32 9.98
CA TYR A 213 -13.47 9.24 9.73
C TYR A 213 -12.66 8.94 10.98
N GLU A 214 -12.12 7.73 11.01
CA GLU A 214 -11.21 7.24 12.03
C GLU A 214 -10.07 6.47 11.35
N SER A 215 -8.84 6.73 11.77
CA SER A 215 -7.65 5.94 11.43
C SER A 215 -7.52 4.80 12.43
N ARG A 216 -7.45 3.57 11.91
CA ARG A 216 -7.30 2.33 12.65
C ARG A 216 -5.89 1.81 12.44
N THR A 217 -5.18 1.61 13.55
CA THR A 217 -3.84 1.02 13.55
C THR A 217 -3.92 -0.47 13.85
N GLY A 218 -3.26 -1.29 13.05
CA GLY A 218 -3.24 -2.74 13.17
C GLY A 218 -4.52 -3.46 12.75
N ALA A 219 -4.44 -4.80 12.82
CA ALA A 219 -5.48 -5.82 12.60
C ALA A 219 -6.62 -5.49 11.60
N PRO A 220 -6.64 -6.07 10.38
CA PRO A 220 -5.60 -6.90 9.77
C PRO A 220 -4.43 -6.06 9.22
N ASN A 221 -4.62 -4.75 9.04
CA ASN A 221 -3.62 -3.80 8.55
C ASN A 221 -4.06 -2.36 8.87
N ASP A 222 -3.14 -1.39 8.83
CA ASP A 222 -3.46 0.03 9.02
C ASP A 222 -4.40 0.54 7.92
N HIS A 223 -5.51 1.14 8.34
CA HIS A 223 -6.56 1.61 7.43
C HIS A 223 -7.38 2.75 8.01
N ILE A 224 -8.14 3.42 7.15
CA ILE A 224 -9.07 4.49 7.51
C ILE A 224 -10.48 4.01 7.23
N VAL A 225 -11.40 4.30 8.15
CA VAL A 225 -12.83 4.06 7.97
C VAL A 225 -13.55 5.40 8.09
N ALA A 226 -14.22 5.80 7.02
CA ALA A 226 -15.08 6.98 6.98
C ALA A 226 -16.54 6.56 6.93
N ARG A 227 -17.37 7.07 7.83
CA ARG A 227 -18.80 6.76 7.94
C ARG A 227 -19.60 8.05 7.88
N GLY A 228 -20.57 8.07 6.99
CA GLY A 228 -21.34 9.27 6.71
C GLY A 228 -22.65 8.98 6.04
N GLN A 229 -23.25 10.03 5.48
CA GLN A 229 -24.49 9.95 4.74
C GLN A 229 -24.41 10.75 3.45
N ASN A 230 -25.20 10.36 2.46
CA ASN A 230 -25.44 11.16 1.27
C ASN A 230 -26.49 12.25 1.54
N ARG A 231 -26.80 13.06 0.53
CA ARG A 231 -27.80 14.14 0.62
C ARG A 231 -29.22 13.65 0.98
N ASN A 232 -29.51 12.37 0.74
CA ASN A 232 -30.80 11.75 1.04
C ASN A 232 -30.80 11.03 2.40
N GLY A 233 -29.75 11.19 3.21
CA GLY A 233 -29.61 10.55 4.52
C GLY A 233 -29.24 9.06 4.46
N GLN A 234 -28.95 8.51 3.28
CA GLN A 234 -28.57 7.11 3.14
C GLN A 234 -27.11 6.90 3.56
N PRO A 235 -26.76 5.77 4.21
CA PRO A 235 -25.43 5.53 4.73
C PRO A 235 -24.37 5.40 3.63
N ILE A 236 -23.18 5.89 3.93
CA ILE A 236 -21.96 5.72 3.15
C ILE A 236 -20.86 5.24 4.09
N VAL A 237 -20.13 4.21 3.67
CA VAL A 237 -18.90 3.81 4.34
C VAL A 237 -17.77 3.71 3.31
N MET A 238 -16.68 4.42 3.58
CA MET A 238 -15.46 4.37 2.79
C MET A 238 -14.34 3.77 3.63
N VAL A 239 -13.61 2.83 3.06
CA VAL A 239 -12.46 2.17 3.69
C VAL A 239 -11.26 2.39 2.80
N ILE A 240 -10.16 2.90 3.37
CA ILE A 240 -8.88 3.08 2.66
C ILE A 240 -7.79 2.31 3.39
N GLY A 241 -7.04 1.47 2.71
CA GLY A 241 -5.90 0.71 3.27
C GLY A 241 -6.18 -0.77 3.52
N LEU A 242 -7.43 -1.23 3.34
CA LEU A 242 -7.78 -2.65 3.34
C LEU A 242 -8.06 -3.16 1.93
N PRO A 243 -7.58 -4.37 1.59
CA PRO A 243 -8.04 -5.10 0.42
C PRO A 243 -9.55 -5.20 0.33
N ALA A 244 -10.09 -5.19 -0.88
CA ALA A 244 -11.52 -5.00 -1.07
C ALA A 244 -12.38 -6.11 -0.41
N GLN A 245 -11.94 -7.38 -0.43
CA GLN A 245 -12.66 -8.48 0.26
C GLN A 245 -12.68 -8.29 1.78
N LEU A 246 -11.55 -7.91 2.39
CA LEU A 246 -11.48 -7.62 3.82
C LEU A 246 -12.35 -6.42 4.18
N ALA A 247 -12.29 -5.35 3.39
CA ALA A 247 -13.15 -4.19 3.58
C ALA A 247 -14.64 -4.55 3.53
N THR A 248 -15.06 -5.39 2.57
CA THR A 248 -16.45 -5.87 2.47
C THR A 248 -16.86 -6.66 3.69
N ASN A 249 -16.06 -7.64 4.10
CA ASN A 249 -16.39 -8.53 5.21
C ASN A 249 -16.47 -7.78 6.55
N THR A 250 -15.65 -6.74 6.73
CA THR A 250 -15.60 -5.98 7.99
C THR A 250 -16.56 -4.79 8.01
N TYR A 251 -16.77 -4.11 6.89
CA TYR A 251 -17.43 -2.79 6.84
C TYR A 251 -18.58 -2.67 5.84
N GLY A 252 -18.80 -3.69 5.00
CA GLY A 252 -19.83 -3.66 3.95
C GLY A 252 -21.28 -3.83 4.45
N GLY A 253 -21.48 -4.13 5.74
CA GLY A 253 -22.80 -4.41 6.33
C GLY A 253 -23.64 -3.16 6.66
N ILE A 254 -23.72 -2.19 5.74
CA ILE A 254 -24.40 -0.89 5.91
C ILE A 254 -25.84 -0.87 5.36
#